data_AF-A0A1I0Q1N0-F1
#
_entry.id   AF-A0A1I0Q1N0-F1
#
_cell.length_a   1.000
_cell.length_b   1.000
_cell.length_c   1.000
_cell.angle_alpha   90.00
_cell.angle_beta   90.00
_cell.angle_gamma   90.00
#
_symmetry.space_group_name_H-M   'P 1'
#
loop_
_entity.id
_entity.type
_entity.pdbx_description
1 polymer ?
#
loop_
_entity_poly.entity_id
_entity_poly.type
_entity_poly.pdbx_seq_one_letter_code
_entity_poly.pdbx_strand_id
1 'polypeptide(L)'
;MIDYSHNNQTTNGAKKATTVVMTRLKLNLNTRSLQLAIIAIFFNLNLLTSNLAYSQVISGTVYEDKNHNQRFDENEDIGLSNILVSNGKDIVATDKDGTYSIKVNDGDIVFVIKPSDYTFAQRTNNTPLFYYAHKPAGSVPSLKYETTPPTPAKPAKVNFPLYFSPSNGRFKFLVFGDPQPYNDKQLNWYKESIVENLQMRDSVLFGLSLGDLVGDKLEMLRPYADITSKVGLPWYNVMGNHDMNLDAKEDEHSDETFEAIFGPTNYSFNYGKAHIIILDDILYPDPRDGKGYWGGFRNEQMEFLKNDLERVPKDHLVIIAFHIPLFHKNSPKFDQKRKDELFKLLKPFDNRLILSAHTHKQQQFYYGKADNWNGTKELHEFNVGTTCGDWFSGTYDENGWPYATMRDGTPRGYVFMEIDGNQYSADYQVYNKTPEYQFSVFMPKVISKFHSKARCVVNLFMGGKHSQVTYKIDDKNWHKMNQVEETDINYYLDVYSWDEATIHPFGKRPSNPEVTDHIWAARLPENLSIGEHTITIKTIDDFGKTSVQTHSFSVQPKNLKD
;
A
#
# COMPACT_ATOMS: atom_id res chain seq x y z
N MET A 1 -18.61 -74.25 -21.89
CA MET A 1 -17.84 -75.39 -21.38
C MET A 1 -17.90 -75.35 -19.87
N ILE A 2 -18.50 -76.38 -19.26
CA ILE A 2 -18.57 -76.71 -17.81
C ILE A 2 -19.40 -75.69 -17.00
N ASP A 3 -20.68 -75.84 -16.66
CA ASP A 3 -21.56 -76.93 -16.22
C ASP A 3 -21.34 -77.45 -14.78
N TYR A 4 -22.46 -77.87 -14.16
CA TYR A 4 -22.77 -78.33 -12.80
C TYR A 4 -23.43 -77.29 -11.87
N SER A 5 -24.75 -77.19 -11.69
CA SER A 5 -25.89 -78.14 -11.57
C SER A 5 -26.22 -78.60 -10.14
N HIS A 6 -27.53 -78.73 -9.90
CA HIS A 6 -28.30 -79.41 -8.84
C HIS A 6 -28.95 -78.51 -7.76
N ASN A 7 -30.28 -78.33 -7.80
CA ASN A 7 -31.37 -79.24 -7.35
C ASN A 7 -31.33 -79.47 -5.82
N ASN A 8 -32.41 -79.47 -5.04
CA ASN A 8 -33.81 -79.78 -5.35
C ASN A 8 -34.74 -79.41 -4.17
N GLN A 9 -35.99 -79.10 -4.50
CA GLN A 9 -37.26 -79.61 -3.91
C GLN A 9 -37.60 -79.43 -2.40
N THR A 10 -38.69 -78.72 -2.10
CA THR A 10 -40.07 -79.20 -1.73
C THR A 10 -40.24 -79.31 -0.19
N THR A 11 -41.38 -79.09 0.47
CA THR A 11 -42.80 -79.37 0.19
C THR A 11 -43.73 -78.52 1.07
N ASN A 12 -44.97 -78.45 0.60
CA ASN A 12 -46.24 -77.96 1.17
C ASN A 12 -46.55 -78.26 2.65
N GLY A 13 -47.39 -77.39 3.23
CA GLY A 13 -48.23 -77.74 4.39
C GLY A 13 -49.18 -76.62 4.83
N ALA A 14 -50.40 -76.61 4.30
CA ALA A 14 -51.49 -75.72 4.73
C ALA A 14 -52.20 -76.25 5.99
N LYS A 15 -52.60 -75.37 6.92
CA LYS A 15 -53.74 -75.59 7.85
C LYS A 15 -54.26 -74.28 8.47
N LYS A 16 -55.55 -74.34 8.77
CA LYS A 16 -56.55 -73.27 9.01
C LYS A 16 -56.38 -72.45 10.31
N ALA A 17 -56.65 -71.16 10.16
CA ALA A 17 -57.49 -70.24 10.96
C ALA A 17 -57.63 -70.41 12.49
N THR A 18 -57.19 -69.37 13.22
CA THR A 18 -57.90 -68.82 14.40
C THR A 18 -57.68 -67.30 14.46
N THR A 19 -58.78 -66.55 14.54
CA THR A 19 -58.83 -65.08 14.62
C THR A 19 -58.46 -64.58 16.02
N VAL A 20 -57.49 -63.67 16.13
CA VAL A 20 -57.40 -62.70 17.23
C VAL A 20 -57.01 -61.34 16.64
N VAL A 21 -57.89 -60.37 16.83
CA VAL A 21 -57.69 -58.96 16.48
C VAL A 21 -56.72 -58.35 17.49
N MET A 22 -55.53 -57.98 17.03
CA MET A 22 -54.73 -56.92 17.63
C MET A 22 -54.21 -56.04 16.50
N THR A 23 -54.75 -54.83 16.43
CA THR A 23 -54.29 -53.77 15.54
C THR A 23 -52.90 -53.31 16.02
N ARG A 24 -51.84 -53.97 15.55
CA ARG A 24 -50.49 -53.41 15.55
C ARG A 24 -50.31 -52.66 14.24
N LEU A 25 -50.17 -51.33 14.29
CA LEU A 25 -49.50 -50.61 13.21
C LEU A 25 -48.07 -51.18 13.11
N LYS A 26 -47.83 -52.06 12.13
CA LYS A 26 -46.48 -52.37 11.68
C LYS A 26 -46.01 -51.18 10.86
N LEU A 27 -45.13 -50.35 11.42
CA LEU A 27 -44.23 -49.55 10.61
C LEU A 27 -43.32 -50.52 9.85
N ASN A 28 -43.70 -50.82 8.61
CA ASN A 28 -42.82 -51.46 7.63
C ASN A 28 -41.82 -50.38 7.16
N LEU A 29 -40.80 -50.11 7.98
CA LEU A 29 -39.63 -49.38 7.51
C LEU A 29 -38.81 -50.35 6.68
N ASN A 30 -38.91 -50.21 5.36
CA ASN A 30 -38.03 -50.86 4.40
C ASN A 30 -36.58 -50.54 4.83
N THR A 31 -35.65 -51.50 4.80
CA THR A 31 -34.27 -51.31 5.29
C THR A 31 -33.57 -50.14 4.60
N ARG A 32 -33.96 -49.84 3.35
CA ARG A 32 -33.57 -48.61 2.63
C ARG A 32 -34.15 -47.32 3.22
N SER A 33 -35.39 -47.32 3.71
CA SER A 33 -36.03 -46.17 4.35
C SER A 33 -35.42 -45.88 5.72
N LEU A 34 -34.99 -46.92 6.45
CA LEU A 34 -34.27 -46.77 7.71
C LEU A 34 -32.84 -46.26 7.47
N GLN A 35 -32.14 -46.74 6.44
CA GLN A 35 -30.83 -46.21 6.04
C GLN A 35 -30.93 -44.77 5.53
N LEU A 36 -31.95 -44.41 4.75
CA LEU A 36 -32.16 -43.03 4.29
C LEU A 36 -32.58 -42.11 5.44
N ALA A 37 -33.36 -42.59 6.42
CA ALA A 37 -33.69 -41.82 7.61
C ALA A 37 -32.46 -41.64 8.53
N ILE A 38 -31.61 -42.65 8.69
CA ILE A 38 -30.36 -42.55 9.44
C ILE A 38 -29.38 -41.63 8.71
N ILE A 39 -29.22 -41.76 7.38
CA ILE A 39 -28.39 -40.84 6.58
C ILE A 39 -28.95 -39.43 6.65
N ALA A 40 -30.27 -39.22 6.60
CA ALA A 40 -30.89 -37.91 6.75
C ALA A 40 -30.74 -37.37 8.18
N ILE A 41 -30.79 -38.21 9.22
CA ILE A 41 -30.55 -37.80 10.61
C ILE A 41 -29.06 -37.46 10.80
N PHE A 42 -28.13 -38.21 10.19
CA PHE A 42 -26.70 -37.88 10.19
C PHE A 42 -26.40 -36.65 9.33
N PHE A 43 -27.07 -36.46 8.19
CA PHE A 43 -26.94 -35.25 7.36
C PHE A 43 -27.52 -34.05 8.08
N ASN A 44 -28.65 -34.19 8.78
CA ASN A 44 -29.26 -33.13 9.58
C ASN A 44 -28.50 -32.88 10.89
N LEU A 45 -27.86 -33.88 11.53
CA LEU A 45 -26.97 -33.66 12.67
C LEU A 45 -25.67 -32.95 12.25
N ASN A 46 -25.13 -33.26 11.07
CA ASN A 46 -23.97 -32.55 10.50
C ASN A 46 -24.33 -31.17 9.93
N LEU A 47 -25.60 -30.93 9.57
CA LEU A 47 -26.13 -29.59 9.23
C LEU A 47 -26.56 -28.78 10.46
N LEU A 48 -26.77 -29.43 11.62
CA LEU A 48 -27.06 -28.79 12.91
C LEU A 48 -25.80 -28.51 13.73
N THR A 49 -24.63 -29.06 13.38
CA THR A 49 -23.35 -28.38 13.60
C THR A 49 -23.21 -27.28 12.55
N SER A 50 -24.17 -26.36 12.54
CA SER A 50 -23.91 -25.02 12.06
C SER A 50 -22.73 -24.53 12.87
N ASN A 51 -21.68 -24.05 12.20
CA ASN A 51 -20.59 -23.32 12.81
C ASN A 51 -21.21 -22.12 13.55
N LEU A 52 -21.60 -22.33 14.81
CA LEU A 52 -21.72 -21.25 15.76
C LEU A 52 -20.28 -20.77 15.94
N ALA A 53 -19.87 -19.82 15.11
CA ALA A 53 -18.70 -18.99 15.37
C ALA A 53 -18.93 -18.39 16.77
N TYR A 54 -18.34 -19.02 17.77
CA TYR A 54 -18.52 -18.63 19.15
C TYR A 54 -17.65 -17.39 19.30
N SER A 55 -18.21 -16.20 19.12
CA SER A 55 -17.43 -14.96 19.28
C SER A 55 -16.81 -14.99 20.68
N GLN A 56 -15.48 -15.08 20.73
CA GLN A 56 -14.75 -15.09 21.99
C GLN A 56 -14.57 -13.65 22.46
N VAL A 57 -14.31 -13.45 23.74
CA VAL A 57 -13.96 -12.13 24.27
C VAL A 57 -12.49 -12.17 24.64
N ILE A 58 -11.70 -11.31 24.02
CA ILE A 58 -10.33 -11.03 24.43
C ILE A 58 -10.33 -9.80 25.33
N SER A 59 -9.59 -9.88 26.42
CA SER A 59 -9.38 -8.78 27.36
C SER A 59 -7.90 -8.57 27.62
N GLY A 60 -7.56 -7.36 28.00
CA GLY A 60 -6.23 -7.03 28.51
C GLY A 60 -6.11 -5.56 28.86
N THR A 61 -4.89 -5.08 28.94
CA THR A 61 -4.57 -3.74 29.44
C THR A 61 -3.65 -3.02 28.47
N VAL A 62 -4.00 -1.78 28.12
CA VAL A 62 -3.07 -0.84 27.49
C VAL A 62 -2.41 -0.02 28.60
N TYR A 63 -1.09 0.06 28.60
CA TYR A 63 -0.35 0.66 29.71
C TYR A 63 0.90 1.39 29.23
N GLU A 64 1.33 2.36 30.03
CA GLU A 64 2.64 2.97 29.92
C GLU A 64 3.66 2.05 30.58
N ASP A 65 4.53 1.46 29.76
CA ASP A 65 5.62 0.57 30.19
C ASP A 65 6.84 1.43 30.56
N LYS A 66 7.03 1.66 31.86
CA LYS A 66 8.03 2.63 32.34
C LYS A 66 9.46 2.10 32.31
N ASN A 67 9.65 0.79 32.45
CA ASN A 67 10.97 0.16 32.45
C ASN A 67 11.32 -0.49 31.09
N HIS A 68 10.41 -0.40 30.11
CA HIS A 68 10.57 -0.88 28.75
C HIS A 68 10.82 -2.40 28.68
N ASN A 69 10.25 -3.17 29.59
CA ASN A 69 10.41 -4.63 29.68
C ASN A 69 9.30 -5.42 28.94
N GLN A 70 8.29 -4.72 28.42
CA GLN A 70 7.13 -5.23 27.67
C GLN A 70 6.23 -6.18 28.47
N ARG A 71 6.29 -6.11 29.80
CA ARG A 71 5.52 -6.93 30.74
C ARG A 71 4.80 -6.02 31.72
N PHE A 72 3.47 -6.10 31.68
CA PHE A 72 2.63 -5.33 32.60
C PHE A 72 2.90 -5.72 34.06
N ASP A 73 3.36 -4.75 34.85
CA ASP A 73 3.47 -4.83 36.31
C ASP A 73 2.51 -3.82 36.95
N GLU A 74 1.49 -4.33 37.64
CA GLU A 74 0.46 -3.52 38.30
C GLU A 74 0.98 -2.59 39.40
N ASN A 75 2.19 -2.83 39.92
CA ASN A 75 2.80 -1.99 40.96
C ASN A 75 3.63 -0.83 40.38
N GLU A 76 4.01 -0.91 39.10
CA GLU A 76 4.92 0.04 38.46
C GLU A 76 4.24 0.82 37.32
N ASP A 77 3.55 0.09 36.45
CA ASP A 77 2.99 0.60 35.22
C ASP A 77 1.66 1.32 35.43
N ILE A 78 1.35 2.21 34.49
CA ILE A 78 0.11 2.99 34.52
C ILE A 78 -0.81 2.49 33.41
N GLY A 79 -1.99 1.98 33.78
CA GLY A 79 -3.06 1.72 32.83
C GLY A 79 -3.52 3.00 32.14
N LEU A 80 -3.60 2.98 30.81
CA LEU A 80 -3.93 4.15 30.00
C LEU A 80 -5.40 4.17 29.61
N SER A 81 -6.15 5.16 30.11
CA SER A 81 -7.58 5.30 29.84
C SER A 81 -7.91 5.90 28.48
N ASN A 82 -9.08 5.54 27.93
CA ASN A 82 -9.60 6.03 26.65
C ASN A 82 -8.68 5.76 25.45
N ILE A 83 -7.81 4.76 25.54
CA ILE A 83 -7.03 4.28 24.40
C ILE A 83 -7.89 3.33 23.59
N LEU A 84 -7.85 3.49 22.27
CA LEU A 84 -8.68 2.71 21.37
C LEU A 84 -8.01 1.38 21.02
N VAL A 85 -8.79 0.31 21.03
CA VAL A 85 -8.38 -1.04 20.64
C VAL A 85 -9.40 -1.59 19.63
N SER A 86 -8.91 -2.16 18.54
CA SER A 86 -9.72 -2.71 17.46
C SER A 86 -9.45 -4.20 17.24
N ASN A 87 -10.41 -4.90 16.63
CA ASN A 87 -10.26 -6.26 16.10
C ASN A 87 -10.20 -6.26 14.54
N GLY A 88 -9.99 -5.11 13.91
CA GLY A 88 -10.07 -4.94 12.45
C GLY A 88 -11.46 -4.60 11.92
N LYS A 89 -12.46 -4.43 12.81
CA LYS A 89 -13.81 -3.97 12.48
C LYS A 89 -14.41 -3.08 13.57
N ASP A 90 -14.55 -3.62 14.77
CA ASP A 90 -15.05 -2.93 15.95
C ASP A 90 -13.91 -2.15 16.63
N ILE A 91 -14.27 -1.10 17.39
CA ILE A 91 -13.32 -0.32 18.19
C ILE A 91 -13.91 -0.08 19.58
N VAL A 92 -13.17 -0.48 20.62
CA VAL A 92 -13.49 -0.21 22.03
C VAL A 92 -12.47 0.75 22.64
N ALA A 93 -12.86 1.48 23.67
CA ALA A 93 -11.95 2.31 24.46
C ALA A 93 -11.61 1.61 25.77
N THR A 94 -10.38 1.77 26.24
CA THR A 94 -9.97 1.31 27.57
C THR A 94 -10.67 2.10 28.68
N ASP A 95 -10.93 1.44 29.80
CA ASP A 95 -11.47 2.06 31.00
C ASP A 95 -10.41 2.88 31.77
N LYS A 96 -10.78 3.40 32.95
CA LYS A 96 -9.91 4.22 33.80
C LYS A 96 -8.61 3.52 34.24
N ASP A 97 -8.60 2.18 34.26
CA ASP A 97 -7.47 1.36 34.67
C ASP A 97 -6.71 0.79 33.45
N GLY A 98 -7.02 1.30 32.25
CA GLY A 98 -6.43 0.86 30.98
C GLY A 98 -6.95 -0.48 30.47
N THR A 99 -8.00 -1.04 31.07
CA THR A 99 -8.52 -2.36 30.72
C THR A 99 -9.52 -2.26 29.56
N TYR A 100 -9.49 -3.24 28.65
CA TYR A 100 -10.45 -3.37 27.57
C TYR A 100 -11.00 -4.80 27.46
N SER A 101 -12.13 -4.94 26.76
CA SER A 101 -12.68 -6.24 26.34
C SER A 101 -13.32 -6.09 24.97
N ILE A 102 -12.96 -6.96 24.04
CA ILE A 102 -13.43 -6.91 22.65
C ILE A 102 -13.81 -8.31 22.18
N LYS A 103 -14.89 -8.39 21.39
CA LYS A 103 -15.30 -9.64 20.76
C LYS A 103 -14.39 -9.95 19.58
N VAL A 104 -14.03 -11.21 19.41
CA VAL A 104 -13.20 -11.68 18.30
C VAL A 104 -13.77 -12.95 17.70
N ASN A 105 -13.58 -13.10 16.41
CA ASN A 105 -13.74 -14.34 15.66
C ASN A 105 -12.35 -14.92 15.34
N ASP A 106 -12.32 -16.21 15.01
CA ASP A 106 -11.10 -16.82 14.47
C ASP A 106 -10.68 -16.07 13.20
N GLY A 107 -9.41 -15.67 13.12
CA GLY A 107 -8.87 -14.83 12.04
C GLY A 107 -8.63 -13.38 12.47
N ASP A 108 -9.43 -12.84 13.39
CA ASP A 108 -9.34 -11.43 13.78
C ASP A 108 -7.97 -11.08 14.38
N ILE A 109 -7.48 -9.87 14.07
CA ILE A 109 -6.27 -9.31 14.68
C ILE A 109 -6.68 -8.18 15.61
N VAL A 110 -6.37 -8.35 16.91
CA VAL A 110 -6.60 -7.33 17.92
C VAL A 110 -5.39 -6.40 17.97
N PHE A 111 -5.60 -5.09 17.81
CA PHE A 111 -4.52 -4.10 17.84
C PHE A 111 -4.91 -2.82 18.58
N VAL A 112 -3.91 -2.17 19.16
CA VAL A 112 -4.07 -0.85 19.79
C VAL A 112 -3.84 0.27 18.78
N ILE A 113 -4.72 1.27 18.77
CA ILE A 113 -4.54 2.49 17.97
C ILE A 113 -3.69 3.45 18.78
N LYS A 114 -2.47 3.72 18.28
CA LYS A 114 -1.48 4.55 18.99
C LYS A 114 -2.06 5.94 19.32
N PRO A 115 -2.07 6.39 20.57
CA PRO A 115 -2.32 7.79 20.88
C PRO A 115 -1.13 8.67 20.46
N SER A 116 -1.35 9.97 20.35
CA SER A 116 -0.36 10.91 19.79
C SER A 116 0.92 11.07 20.63
N ASP A 117 0.81 10.98 21.96
CA ASP A 117 1.93 11.21 22.89
C ASP A 117 2.64 9.92 23.34
N TYR A 118 2.53 8.87 22.55
CA TYR A 118 3.17 7.58 22.80
C TYR A 118 3.81 7.01 21.54
N THR A 119 4.78 6.14 21.73
CA THR A 119 5.32 5.26 20.69
C THR A 119 5.05 3.80 21.04
N PHE A 120 5.01 2.94 20.03
CA PHE A 120 4.89 1.50 20.25
C PHE A 120 6.20 0.91 20.78
N ALA A 121 6.08 -0.17 21.55
CA ALA A 121 7.17 -1.12 21.66
C ALA A 121 7.54 -1.66 20.26
N GLN A 122 8.77 -2.13 20.09
CA GLN A 122 9.28 -2.58 18.79
C GLN A 122 9.89 -3.96 18.89
N ARG A 123 9.79 -4.72 17.80
CA ARG A 123 10.57 -5.94 17.57
C ARG A 123 12.02 -5.57 17.22
N THR A 124 12.90 -6.57 17.17
CA THR A 124 14.33 -6.39 16.82
C THR A 124 14.57 -5.80 15.42
N ASN A 125 13.59 -5.87 14.52
CA ASN A 125 13.62 -5.32 13.17
C ASN A 125 12.88 -3.96 13.06
N ASN A 126 12.68 -3.24 14.16
CA ASN A 126 11.94 -1.96 14.21
C ASN A 126 10.49 -2.02 13.71
N THR A 127 9.91 -3.22 13.57
CA THR A 127 8.47 -3.37 13.34
C THR A 127 7.72 -3.11 14.66
N PRO A 128 6.69 -2.25 14.67
CA PRO A 128 5.90 -2.00 15.87
C PRO A 128 5.26 -3.27 16.45
N LEU A 129 5.26 -3.39 17.78
CA LEU A 129 4.58 -4.45 18.54
C LEU A 129 3.28 -3.90 19.11
N PHE A 130 2.21 -3.98 18.32
CA PHE A 130 0.93 -3.30 18.62
C PHE A 130 -0.30 -4.21 18.44
N TYR A 131 -0.09 -5.50 18.14
CA TYR A 131 -1.17 -6.41 17.78
C TYR A 131 -1.02 -7.81 18.37
N TYR A 132 -2.12 -8.56 18.35
CA TYR A 132 -2.25 -9.98 18.63
C TYR A 132 -3.19 -10.62 17.61
N ALA A 133 -2.72 -11.65 16.90
CA ALA A 133 -3.54 -12.40 15.96
C ALA A 133 -4.31 -13.53 16.66
N HIS A 134 -5.64 -13.51 16.61
CA HIS A 134 -6.49 -14.57 17.14
C HIS A 134 -6.73 -15.64 16.07
N LYS A 135 -5.74 -16.52 15.88
CA LYS A 135 -5.80 -17.65 14.94
C LYS A 135 -5.55 -18.96 15.69
N PRO A 136 -6.54 -19.51 16.42
CA PRO A 136 -6.35 -20.69 17.26
C PRO A 136 -5.90 -21.95 16.51
N ALA A 137 -6.32 -22.08 15.25
CA ALA A 137 -5.90 -23.16 14.35
C ALA A 137 -4.62 -22.83 13.55
N GLY A 138 -4.07 -21.63 13.74
CA GLY A 138 -3.13 -21.01 12.80
C GLY A 138 -3.87 -20.47 11.59
N SER A 139 -3.10 -20.02 10.61
CA SER A 139 -3.62 -19.56 9.33
C SER A 139 -4.16 -20.76 8.54
N VAL A 140 -5.41 -20.67 8.09
CA VAL A 140 -6.07 -21.72 7.32
C VAL A 140 -6.60 -21.08 6.04
N PRO A 141 -6.39 -21.68 4.85
CA PRO A 141 -5.68 -22.94 4.60
C PRO A 141 -4.16 -22.83 4.79
N SER A 142 -3.48 -23.98 4.84
CA SER A 142 -2.01 -24.00 4.76
C SER A 142 -1.57 -23.52 3.38
N LEU A 143 -0.77 -22.46 3.33
CA LEU A 143 -0.22 -21.88 2.11
C LEU A 143 1.25 -22.30 1.93
N LYS A 144 1.84 -22.09 0.74
CA LYS A 144 3.26 -22.40 0.48
C LYS A 144 4.22 -21.62 1.38
N TYR A 145 3.90 -20.36 1.63
CA TYR A 145 4.75 -19.44 2.38
C TYR A 145 4.48 -19.51 3.88
N GLU A 146 5.39 -18.93 4.66
CA GLU A 146 5.20 -18.79 6.10
C GLU A 146 3.89 -18.05 6.39
N THR A 147 3.16 -18.50 7.40
CA THR A 147 1.89 -17.92 7.82
C THR A 147 1.84 -17.89 9.35
N THR A 148 0.86 -17.21 9.93
CA THR A 148 0.70 -17.12 11.38
C THR A 148 0.50 -18.52 11.98
N PRO A 149 1.36 -18.98 12.92
CA PRO A 149 1.19 -20.26 13.58
C PRO A 149 -0.02 -20.25 14.54
N PRO A 150 -0.48 -21.41 15.02
CA PRO A 150 -1.56 -21.48 16.01
C PRO A 150 -1.32 -20.59 17.23
N THR A 151 -2.29 -19.74 17.56
CA THR A 151 -2.26 -18.87 18.73
C THR A 151 -3.18 -19.41 19.84
N PRO A 152 -3.00 -18.99 21.11
CA PRO A 152 -3.86 -19.49 22.19
C PRO A 152 -5.35 -19.23 21.92
N ALA A 153 -6.18 -20.28 21.95
CA ALA A 153 -7.63 -20.15 21.75
C ALA A 153 -8.31 -19.26 22.79
N LYS A 154 -7.74 -19.16 24.00
CA LYS A 154 -8.18 -18.30 25.10
C LYS A 154 -6.94 -17.67 25.74
N PRO A 155 -6.39 -16.57 25.18
CA PRO A 155 -5.23 -15.93 25.77
C PRO A 155 -5.59 -15.40 27.17
N ALA A 156 -4.69 -15.53 28.14
CA ALA A 156 -4.96 -15.11 29.52
C ALA A 156 -5.21 -13.60 29.63
N LYS A 157 -4.34 -12.79 29.00
CA LYS A 157 -4.52 -11.36 28.74
C LYS A 157 -3.74 -10.98 27.48
N VAL A 158 -4.27 -10.05 26.70
CA VAL A 158 -3.56 -9.41 25.58
C VAL A 158 -3.25 -7.97 25.99
N ASN A 159 -2.03 -7.71 26.43
CA ASN A 159 -1.63 -6.38 26.92
C ASN A 159 -0.80 -5.66 25.86
N PHE A 160 -0.96 -4.34 25.79
CA PHE A 160 -0.23 -3.49 24.84
C PHE A 160 0.63 -2.46 25.60
N PRO A 161 1.97 -2.63 25.62
CA PRO A 161 2.88 -1.64 26.16
C PRO A 161 3.00 -0.45 25.21
N LEU A 162 2.96 0.75 25.77
CA LEU A 162 3.26 2.01 25.10
C LEU A 162 4.36 2.75 25.85
N TYR A 163 5.24 3.43 25.13
CA TYR A 163 6.26 4.29 25.73
C TYR A 163 5.87 5.74 25.56
N PHE A 164 5.87 6.51 26.65
CA PHE A 164 5.56 7.93 26.59
C PHE A 164 6.56 8.66 25.68
N SER A 165 6.05 9.38 24.69
CA SER A 165 6.83 10.11 23.70
C SER A 165 6.02 11.32 23.25
N PRO A 166 6.18 12.48 23.91
CA PRO A 166 5.31 13.64 23.71
C PRO A 166 5.41 14.17 22.28
N SER A 167 4.27 14.47 21.67
CA SER A 167 4.24 15.07 20.33
C SER A 167 4.45 16.59 20.40
N ASN A 168 5.36 17.10 19.59
CA ASN A 168 5.55 18.54 19.38
C ASN A 168 4.61 19.12 18.31
N GLY A 169 3.75 18.29 17.70
CA GLY A 169 2.85 18.67 16.60
C GLY A 169 3.51 18.89 15.24
N ARG A 170 4.85 18.85 15.13
CA ARG A 170 5.58 19.02 13.87
C ARG A 170 6.61 17.92 13.68
N PHE A 171 6.45 17.13 12.65
CA PHE A 171 7.32 15.99 12.38
C PHE A 171 7.40 15.68 10.90
N LYS A 172 8.35 14.81 10.54
CA LYS A 172 8.47 14.22 9.22
C LYS A 172 8.26 12.71 9.31
N PHE A 173 7.84 12.12 8.21
CA PHE A 173 7.94 10.68 8.02
C PHE A 173 8.43 10.37 6.60
N LEU A 174 9.16 9.26 6.50
CA LEU A 174 9.72 8.79 5.24
C LEU A 174 8.71 7.92 4.51
N VAL A 175 8.59 8.08 3.20
CA VAL A 175 7.67 7.28 2.38
C VAL A 175 8.44 6.64 1.23
N PHE A 176 8.36 5.31 1.14
CA PHE A 176 8.91 4.49 0.06
C PHE A 176 7.76 3.93 -0.78
N GLY A 177 7.74 4.24 -2.08
CA GLY A 177 6.96 3.48 -3.05
C GLY A 177 7.73 2.25 -3.53
N ASP A 178 7.05 1.13 -3.73
CA ASP A 178 7.47 -0.11 -4.41
C ASP A 178 8.98 -0.41 -4.36
N PRO A 179 9.53 -0.88 -3.22
CA PRO A 179 10.90 -1.41 -3.16
C PRO A 179 11.13 -2.61 -4.08
N GLN A 180 10.14 -3.50 -4.16
CA GLN A 180 9.93 -4.58 -5.13
C GLN A 180 11.17 -5.35 -5.67
N PRO A 181 12.10 -5.84 -4.82
CA PRO A 181 13.13 -6.78 -5.26
C PRO A 181 12.54 -8.16 -5.59
N TYR A 182 12.95 -8.74 -6.72
CA TYR A 182 12.59 -10.10 -7.17
C TYR A 182 13.68 -11.15 -6.86
N ASN A 183 14.85 -10.73 -6.39
CA ASN A 183 15.99 -11.60 -6.06
C ASN A 183 17.00 -10.89 -5.16
N ASP A 184 17.95 -11.66 -4.60
CA ASP A 184 18.98 -11.16 -3.67
C ASP A 184 19.83 -10.03 -4.24
N LYS A 185 20.09 -10.03 -5.56
CA LYS A 185 20.86 -8.96 -6.20
C LYS A 185 20.10 -7.63 -6.13
N GLN A 186 18.81 -7.64 -6.47
CA GLN A 186 17.95 -6.45 -6.37
C GLN A 186 17.71 -6.04 -4.91
N LEU A 187 17.62 -7.00 -4.00
CA LEU A 187 17.54 -6.74 -2.58
C LEU A 187 18.81 -6.03 -2.07
N ASN A 188 19.99 -6.44 -2.55
CA ASN A 188 21.25 -5.76 -2.25
C ASN A 188 21.32 -4.37 -2.88
N TRP A 189 20.79 -4.18 -4.10
CA TRP A 189 20.66 -2.85 -4.68
C TRP A 189 19.76 -1.94 -3.85
N TYR A 190 18.59 -2.41 -3.40
CA TYR A 190 17.72 -1.66 -2.50
C TYR A 190 18.45 -1.27 -1.20
N LYS A 191 19.11 -2.24 -0.56
CA LYS A 191 19.91 -2.03 0.64
C LYS A 191 20.97 -0.93 0.45
N GLU A 192 21.83 -1.09 -0.56
CA GLU A 192 22.98 -0.21 -0.73
C GLU A 192 22.55 1.16 -1.27
N SER A 193 21.69 1.21 -2.29
CA SER A 193 21.36 2.47 -2.96
C SER A 193 20.32 3.31 -2.22
N ILE A 194 19.37 2.70 -1.50
CA ILE A 194 18.29 3.43 -0.83
C ILE A 194 18.52 3.50 0.68
N VAL A 195 18.73 2.35 1.34
CA VAL A 195 18.77 2.30 2.81
C VAL A 195 20.09 2.81 3.38
N GLU A 196 21.23 2.31 2.91
CA GLU A 196 22.55 2.69 3.42
C GLU A 196 22.99 4.09 2.96
N ASN A 197 22.46 4.55 1.82
CA ASN A 197 22.71 5.90 1.28
C ASN A 197 21.52 6.87 1.51
N LEU A 198 20.65 6.56 2.47
CA LEU A 198 19.54 7.42 2.83
C LEU A 198 20.05 8.77 3.35
N GLN A 199 19.61 9.86 2.74
CA GLN A 199 19.91 11.24 3.19
C GLN A 199 18.91 11.64 4.27
N MET A 200 19.06 11.06 5.47
CA MET A 200 18.17 11.30 6.61
C MET A 200 18.08 12.79 6.95
N ARG A 201 16.87 13.23 7.31
CA ARG A 201 16.58 14.61 7.75
C ARG A 201 16.21 14.62 9.23
N ASP A 202 16.34 15.78 9.86
CA ASP A 202 15.90 15.95 11.25
C ASP A 202 14.39 15.76 11.39
N SER A 203 13.97 15.35 12.59
CA SER A 203 12.56 15.20 12.98
C SER A 203 11.77 14.15 12.20
N VAL A 204 12.44 13.19 11.55
CA VAL A 204 11.79 12.02 10.96
C VAL A 204 11.48 11.02 12.08
N LEU A 205 10.20 10.70 12.28
CA LEU A 205 9.75 9.87 13.41
C LEU A 205 9.50 8.41 13.04
N PHE A 206 9.13 8.14 11.79
CA PHE A 206 8.84 6.80 11.29
C PHE A 206 9.00 6.75 9.77
N GLY A 207 8.99 5.54 9.22
CA GLY A 207 8.86 5.31 7.79
C GLY A 207 7.63 4.51 7.43
N LEU A 208 7.21 4.63 6.17
CA LEU A 208 6.05 4.00 5.58
C LEU A 208 6.41 3.48 4.18
N SER A 209 6.23 2.20 3.94
CA SER A 209 6.28 1.64 2.58
C SER A 209 4.87 1.44 2.03
N LEU A 210 4.62 1.90 0.81
CA LEU A 210 3.30 1.90 0.17
C LEU A 210 3.05 0.64 -0.68
N GLY A 211 3.42 -0.54 -0.18
CA GLY A 211 3.20 -1.82 -0.87
C GLY A 211 4.28 -2.18 -1.88
N ASP A 212 4.12 -3.37 -2.44
CA ASP A 212 5.08 -4.05 -3.32
C ASP A 212 6.46 -4.08 -2.69
N LEU A 213 6.49 -4.56 -1.45
CA LEU A 213 7.71 -4.67 -0.64
C LEU A 213 8.69 -5.66 -1.27
N VAL A 214 8.17 -6.68 -1.97
CA VAL A 214 8.90 -7.68 -2.76
C VAL A 214 8.17 -7.98 -4.07
N GLY A 215 8.85 -8.63 -5.02
CA GLY A 215 8.27 -9.05 -6.30
C GLY A 215 7.81 -10.51 -6.31
N ASP A 216 6.66 -10.83 -5.71
CA ASP A 216 6.00 -12.16 -5.65
C ASP A 216 6.70 -13.27 -4.85
N LYS A 217 7.93 -13.03 -4.39
CA LYS A 217 8.69 -13.99 -3.58
C LYS A 217 8.57 -13.63 -2.11
N LEU A 218 7.49 -14.09 -1.47
CA LEU A 218 7.19 -13.72 -0.09
C LEU A 218 8.24 -14.18 0.92
N GLU A 219 9.09 -15.15 0.58
CA GLU A 219 10.26 -15.51 1.38
C GLU A 219 11.25 -14.34 1.56
N MET A 220 11.18 -13.32 0.70
CA MET A 220 12.02 -12.12 0.76
C MET A 220 11.48 -11.02 1.69
N LEU A 221 10.24 -11.13 2.19
CA LEU A 221 9.64 -10.12 3.08
C LEU A 221 10.44 -9.93 4.38
N ARG A 222 10.96 -11.02 4.97
CA ARG A 222 11.84 -10.95 6.16
C ARG A 222 13.19 -10.28 5.85
N PRO A 223 13.96 -10.72 4.82
CA PRO A 223 15.15 -9.99 4.38
C PRO A 223 14.90 -8.52 4.07
N TYR A 224 13.78 -8.18 3.44
CA TYR A 224 13.35 -6.80 3.21
C TYR A 224 13.17 -6.03 4.52
N ALA A 225 12.45 -6.60 5.48
CA ALA A 225 12.20 -5.99 6.79
C ALA A 225 13.52 -5.78 7.55
N ASP A 226 14.42 -6.77 7.54
CA ASP A 226 15.72 -6.69 8.19
C ASP A 226 16.61 -5.60 7.58
N ILE A 227 16.60 -5.47 6.25
CA ILE A 227 17.32 -4.39 5.57
C ILE A 227 16.72 -3.03 5.94
N THR A 228 15.41 -2.87 5.79
CA THR A 228 14.71 -1.60 6.05
C THR A 228 14.85 -1.18 7.52
N SER A 229 14.92 -2.13 8.46
CA SER A 229 15.16 -1.85 9.88
C SER A 229 16.43 -1.06 10.14
N LYS A 230 17.45 -1.16 9.27
CA LYS A 230 18.71 -0.44 9.40
C LYS A 230 18.57 1.08 9.27
N VAL A 231 17.43 1.56 8.76
CA VAL A 231 17.09 2.99 8.80
C VAL A 231 17.02 3.49 10.26
N GLY A 232 16.71 2.62 11.22
CA GLY A 232 16.71 2.94 12.65
C GLY A 232 15.43 3.65 13.13
N LEU A 233 14.33 3.53 12.39
CA LEU A 233 13.03 4.12 12.70
C LEU A 233 11.95 3.03 12.80
N PRO A 234 10.89 3.24 13.61
CA PRO A 234 9.69 2.42 13.47
C PRO A 234 9.18 2.47 12.03
N TRP A 235 8.86 1.30 11.48
CA TRP A 235 8.48 1.17 10.08
C TRP A 235 7.11 0.53 9.91
N TYR A 236 6.25 1.20 9.15
CA TYR A 236 4.91 0.73 8.79
C TYR A 236 4.90 0.29 7.33
N ASN A 237 4.11 -0.74 7.04
CA ASN A 237 4.00 -1.28 5.69
C ASN A 237 2.54 -1.37 5.28
N VAL A 238 2.26 -0.87 4.09
CA VAL A 238 1.07 -1.18 3.29
C VAL A 238 1.38 -2.47 2.51
N MET A 239 0.37 -3.30 2.31
CA MET A 239 0.48 -4.48 1.44
C MET A 239 0.27 -4.07 -0.02
N GLY A 240 1.12 -4.54 -0.93
CA GLY A 240 0.94 -4.40 -2.38
C GLY A 240 0.48 -5.68 -3.06
N ASN A 241 0.15 -5.59 -4.35
CA ASN A 241 -0.35 -6.74 -5.09
C ASN A 241 0.74 -7.82 -5.34
N HIS A 242 2.03 -7.47 -5.22
CA HIS A 242 3.13 -8.45 -5.28
C HIS A 242 3.50 -9.03 -3.91
N ASP A 243 2.88 -8.55 -2.83
CA ASP A 243 3.04 -9.08 -1.47
C ASP A 243 1.97 -10.13 -1.13
N MET A 244 1.04 -10.39 -2.06
CA MET A 244 -0.05 -11.36 -1.91
C MET A 244 0.43 -12.80 -1.96
N ASN A 245 -0.23 -13.65 -1.17
CA ASN A 245 -0.10 -15.10 -1.28
C ASN A 245 -1.01 -15.66 -2.37
N LEU A 246 -0.43 -15.88 -3.55
CA LEU A 246 -1.15 -16.34 -4.75
C LEU A 246 -1.71 -17.77 -4.65
N ASP A 247 -1.39 -18.52 -3.58
CA ASP A 247 -2.03 -19.82 -3.33
C ASP A 247 -3.45 -19.67 -2.77
N ALA A 248 -3.77 -18.52 -2.17
CA ALA A 248 -5.08 -18.22 -1.60
C ALA A 248 -6.20 -18.41 -2.63
N LYS A 249 -7.36 -18.85 -2.15
CA LYS A 249 -8.59 -19.03 -2.95
C LYS A 249 -9.66 -18.02 -2.60
N GLU A 250 -9.48 -17.32 -1.50
CA GLU A 250 -10.37 -16.32 -0.93
C GLU A 250 -9.51 -15.14 -0.47
N ASP A 251 -10.07 -13.94 -0.56
CA ASP A 251 -9.35 -12.68 -0.32
C ASP A 251 -8.79 -12.55 1.08
N GLU A 252 -9.56 -12.99 2.07
CA GLU A 252 -9.18 -13.02 3.49
C GLU A 252 -7.97 -13.91 3.82
N HIS A 253 -7.48 -14.70 2.86
CA HIS A 253 -6.29 -15.52 3.03
C HIS A 253 -5.09 -15.05 2.21
N SER A 254 -5.27 -13.99 1.40
CA SER A 254 -4.22 -13.49 0.50
C SER A 254 -3.11 -12.75 1.25
N ASP A 255 -3.38 -12.25 2.45
CA ASP A 255 -2.45 -11.48 3.28
C ASP A 255 -1.80 -12.29 4.42
N GLU A 256 -2.11 -13.58 4.58
CA GLU A 256 -1.67 -14.41 5.71
C GLU A 256 -0.15 -14.42 5.97
N THR A 257 0.64 -14.38 4.90
CA THR A 257 2.10 -14.28 5.00
C THR A 257 2.57 -12.89 5.39
N PHE A 258 1.90 -11.84 4.89
CA PHE A 258 2.16 -10.47 5.27
C PHE A 258 1.85 -10.27 6.77
N GLU A 259 0.68 -10.75 7.22
CA GLU A 259 0.25 -10.63 8.61
C GLU A 259 1.17 -11.33 9.61
N ALA A 260 1.71 -12.49 9.21
CA ALA A 260 2.67 -13.23 10.02
C ALA A 260 3.96 -12.43 10.30
N ILE A 261 4.35 -11.57 9.35
CA ILE A 261 5.61 -10.83 9.40
C ILE A 261 5.40 -9.43 9.98
N PHE A 262 4.42 -8.68 9.48
CA PHE A 262 4.22 -7.25 9.78
C PHE A 262 3.02 -6.97 10.68
N GLY A 263 2.04 -7.86 10.74
CA GLY A 263 0.79 -7.66 11.47
C GLY A 263 -0.37 -7.21 10.58
N PRO A 264 -1.42 -6.61 11.17
CA PRO A 264 -2.67 -6.36 10.45
C PRO A 264 -2.44 -5.51 9.20
N THR A 265 -3.15 -5.83 8.13
CA THR A 265 -3.16 -5.07 6.87
C THR A 265 -4.08 -3.85 6.93
N ASN A 266 -4.93 -3.77 7.96
CA ASN A 266 -5.93 -2.71 8.15
C ASN A 266 -5.89 -2.19 9.59
N TYR A 267 -5.34 -1.01 9.81
CA TYR A 267 -5.18 -0.42 11.14
C TYR A 267 -4.93 1.09 11.09
N SER A 268 -4.93 1.76 12.24
CA SER A 268 -4.66 3.19 12.33
C SER A 268 -3.83 3.58 13.55
N PHE A 269 -3.22 4.76 13.50
CA PHE A 269 -2.39 5.33 14.56
C PHE A 269 -2.31 6.86 14.45
N ASN A 270 -1.97 7.52 15.56
CA ASN A 270 -1.92 8.99 15.61
C ASN A 270 -0.51 9.52 15.83
N TYR A 271 -0.16 10.64 15.18
CA TYR A 271 1.02 11.46 15.52
C TYR A 271 0.59 12.93 15.53
N GLY A 272 0.71 13.60 16.67
CA GLY A 272 0.20 14.97 16.81
C GLY A 272 -1.29 15.06 16.46
N LYS A 273 -1.64 15.94 15.52
CA LYS A 273 -3.00 16.05 14.95
C LYS A 273 -3.19 15.30 13.62
N ALA A 274 -2.26 14.43 13.25
CA ALA A 274 -2.41 13.52 12.12
C ALA A 274 -2.92 12.16 12.59
N HIS A 275 -3.99 11.70 11.96
CA HIS A 275 -4.54 10.36 12.09
C HIS A 275 -4.24 9.60 10.79
N ILE A 276 -3.42 8.56 10.89
CA ILE A 276 -2.92 7.78 9.75
C ILE A 276 -3.61 6.42 9.75
N ILE A 277 -4.14 6.03 8.61
CA ILE A 277 -4.87 4.78 8.39
C ILE A 277 -4.16 4.00 7.29
N ILE A 278 -3.81 2.75 7.57
CA ILE A 278 -3.26 1.78 6.64
C ILE A 278 -4.40 0.86 6.21
N LEU A 279 -4.59 0.69 4.90
CA LEU A 279 -5.56 -0.23 4.33
C LEU A 279 -4.92 -1.08 3.24
N ASP A 280 -5.28 -2.35 3.21
CA ASP A 280 -5.10 -3.22 2.04
C ASP A 280 -6.24 -2.94 1.05
N ASP A 281 -5.89 -2.55 -0.16
CA ASP A 281 -6.83 -2.21 -1.22
C ASP A 281 -6.81 -3.20 -2.40
N ILE A 282 -6.36 -4.43 -2.15
CA ILE A 282 -6.21 -5.45 -3.17
C ILE A 282 -7.23 -6.57 -2.95
N LEU A 283 -8.15 -6.74 -3.90
CA LEU A 283 -9.10 -7.84 -3.92
C LEU A 283 -8.55 -8.98 -4.78
N TYR A 284 -8.12 -10.08 -4.15
CA TYR A 284 -7.55 -11.25 -4.79
C TYR A 284 -8.11 -12.58 -4.25
N PRO A 285 -8.63 -13.48 -5.10
CA PRO A 285 -8.80 -13.29 -6.54
C PRO A 285 -9.84 -12.20 -6.87
N ASP A 286 -9.72 -11.58 -8.04
CA ASP A 286 -10.69 -10.59 -8.52
C ASP A 286 -12.11 -11.15 -8.37
N PRO A 287 -13.00 -10.53 -7.57
CA PRO A 287 -14.31 -11.09 -7.26
C PRO A 287 -15.27 -11.11 -8.47
N ARG A 288 -14.91 -10.46 -9.59
CA ARG A 288 -15.73 -10.37 -10.80
C ARG A 288 -15.59 -11.60 -11.69
N ASP A 289 -14.39 -12.18 -11.77
CA ASP A 289 -14.10 -13.31 -12.67
C ASP A 289 -13.17 -14.39 -12.09
N GLY A 290 -12.66 -14.18 -10.87
CA GLY A 290 -11.74 -15.07 -10.15
C GLY A 290 -10.30 -15.04 -10.67
N LYS A 291 -9.90 -14.04 -11.48
CA LYS A 291 -8.57 -13.97 -12.11
C LYS A 291 -7.83 -12.70 -11.77
N GLY A 292 -6.58 -12.86 -11.34
CA GLY A 292 -5.76 -11.70 -10.95
C GLY A 292 -6.36 -10.99 -9.76
N TYR A 293 -6.10 -9.69 -9.65
CA TYR A 293 -6.60 -8.84 -8.56
C TYR A 293 -7.37 -7.64 -9.10
N TRP A 294 -8.10 -6.99 -8.21
CA TRP A 294 -8.79 -5.73 -8.49
C TRP A 294 -8.60 -4.74 -7.34
N GLY A 295 -8.38 -3.46 -7.65
CA GLY A 295 -8.33 -2.42 -6.62
C GLY A 295 -9.71 -2.26 -5.96
N GLY A 296 -9.79 -2.29 -4.64
CA GLY A 296 -11.04 -2.17 -3.92
C GLY A 296 -10.91 -2.49 -2.43
N PHE A 297 -12.03 -2.47 -1.72
CA PHE A 297 -12.06 -2.78 -0.29
C PHE A 297 -13.17 -3.81 0.00
N ARG A 298 -12.90 -4.72 0.94
CA ARG A 298 -13.89 -5.59 1.56
C ARG A 298 -14.87 -4.81 2.43
N ASN A 299 -15.98 -5.44 2.83
CA ASN A 299 -17.04 -4.75 3.58
C ASN A 299 -16.57 -4.37 4.99
N GLU A 300 -15.90 -5.28 5.68
CA GLU A 300 -15.41 -5.13 7.04
C GLU A 300 -14.33 -4.06 7.15
N GLN A 301 -13.49 -3.88 6.11
CA GLN A 301 -12.53 -2.77 6.03
C GLN A 301 -13.27 -1.42 5.98
N MET A 302 -14.37 -1.33 5.23
CA MET A 302 -15.20 -0.12 5.19
C MET A 302 -15.93 0.13 6.51
N GLU A 303 -16.33 -0.94 7.22
CA GLU A 303 -16.91 -0.83 8.56
C GLU A 303 -15.89 -0.37 9.60
N PHE A 304 -14.66 -0.90 9.57
CA PHE A 304 -13.54 -0.42 10.36
C PHE A 304 -13.29 1.07 10.10
N LEU A 305 -13.12 1.45 8.82
CA LEU A 305 -12.85 2.83 8.44
C LEU A 305 -13.94 3.79 8.93
N LYS A 306 -15.21 3.39 8.82
CA LYS A 306 -16.33 4.16 9.36
C LYS A 306 -16.21 4.31 10.88
N ASN A 307 -16.04 3.21 11.60
CA ASN A 307 -15.94 3.21 13.06
C ASN A 307 -14.74 4.06 13.53
N ASP A 308 -13.62 3.97 12.84
CA ASP A 308 -12.40 4.71 13.17
C ASP A 308 -12.60 6.22 12.98
N LEU A 309 -13.05 6.64 11.79
CA LEU A 309 -13.25 8.05 11.46
C LEU A 309 -14.38 8.74 12.26
N GLU A 310 -15.31 7.98 12.84
CA GLU A 310 -16.29 8.51 13.80
C GLU A 310 -15.63 9.03 15.09
N ARG A 311 -14.46 8.51 15.45
CA ARG A 311 -13.70 8.86 16.66
C ARG A 311 -12.66 9.96 16.41
N VAL A 312 -12.37 10.28 15.14
CA VAL A 312 -11.38 11.31 14.78
C VAL A 312 -11.99 12.71 14.80
N PRO A 313 -11.41 13.67 15.56
CA PRO A 313 -11.87 15.05 15.55
C PRO A 313 -11.70 15.69 14.16
N LYS A 314 -12.66 16.52 13.76
CA LYS A 314 -12.75 17.04 12.38
C LYS A 314 -11.68 18.09 12.03
N ASP A 315 -10.97 18.61 13.02
CA ASP A 315 -9.83 19.49 12.84
C ASP A 315 -8.49 18.75 12.64
N HIS A 316 -8.48 17.42 12.64
CA HIS A 316 -7.29 16.61 12.38
C HIS A 316 -7.01 16.46 10.89
N LEU A 317 -5.75 16.16 10.57
CA LEU A 317 -5.36 15.67 9.25
C LEU A 317 -5.63 14.16 9.20
N VAL A 318 -6.42 13.71 8.22
CA VAL A 318 -6.61 12.29 7.95
C VAL A 318 -5.72 11.88 6.78
N ILE A 319 -4.77 10.98 7.02
CA ILE A 319 -3.93 10.37 5.98
C ILE A 319 -4.36 8.93 5.80
N ILE A 320 -4.73 8.54 4.59
CA ILE A 320 -5.00 7.14 4.25
C ILE A 320 -3.90 6.66 3.31
N ALA A 321 -3.29 5.53 3.63
CA ALA A 321 -2.26 4.89 2.81
C ALA A 321 -2.73 3.50 2.38
N PHE A 322 -2.73 3.26 1.08
CA PHE A 322 -2.99 1.98 0.42
C PHE A 322 -2.12 1.89 -0.85
N HIS A 323 -2.17 0.80 -1.60
CA HIS A 323 -1.20 0.57 -2.67
C HIS A 323 -1.70 1.04 -4.04
N ILE A 324 -2.88 0.60 -4.47
CA ILE A 324 -3.42 0.85 -5.82
C ILE A 324 -4.11 2.23 -5.86
N PRO A 325 -3.73 3.14 -6.78
CA PRO A 325 -4.39 4.44 -6.82
C PRO A 325 -5.87 4.35 -7.20
N LEU A 326 -6.68 5.33 -6.76
CA LEU A 326 -8.13 5.31 -7.03
C LEU A 326 -8.47 5.62 -8.49
N PHE A 327 -7.51 6.18 -9.24
CA PHE A 327 -7.59 6.63 -10.64
C PHE A 327 -8.72 7.65 -10.94
N HIS A 328 -8.59 8.50 -11.96
CA HIS A 328 -9.67 9.44 -12.35
C HIS A 328 -10.82 8.79 -13.14
N LYS A 329 -11.95 9.51 -13.26
CA LYS A 329 -13.04 9.27 -14.25
C LYS A 329 -13.66 7.86 -14.24
N ASN A 330 -13.90 7.30 -13.05
CA ASN A 330 -14.50 5.98 -12.89
C ASN A 330 -13.76 4.87 -13.65
N SER A 331 -12.42 4.89 -13.56
CA SER A 331 -11.57 3.84 -14.09
C SER A 331 -12.06 2.45 -13.62
N PRO A 332 -12.15 1.44 -14.52
CA PRO A 332 -12.58 0.09 -14.15
C PRO A 332 -11.53 -0.67 -13.32
N LYS A 333 -10.35 -0.06 -13.08
CA LYS A 333 -9.25 -0.63 -12.30
C LYS A 333 -9.48 -0.61 -10.79
N PHE A 334 -10.43 0.19 -10.32
CA PHE A 334 -10.80 0.28 -8.91
C PHE A 334 -12.31 0.12 -8.74
N ASP A 335 -12.76 -0.46 -7.63
CA ASP A 335 -14.16 -0.56 -7.28
C ASP A 335 -14.77 0.82 -7.03
N GLN A 336 -15.54 1.29 -8.03
CA GLN A 336 -16.21 2.58 -7.97
C GLN A 336 -17.15 2.72 -6.77
N LYS A 337 -17.82 1.63 -6.37
CA LYS A 337 -18.73 1.66 -5.22
C LYS A 337 -17.95 1.95 -3.94
N ARG A 338 -16.80 1.29 -3.76
CA ARG A 338 -15.93 1.46 -2.61
C ARG A 338 -15.24 2.80 -2.57
N LYS A 339 -14.81 3.28 -3.73
CA LYS A 339 -14.31 4.65 -3.89
C LYS A 339 -15.34 5.70 -3.46
N ASP A 340 -16.61 5.56 -3.90
CA ASP A 340 -17.68 6.47 -3.50
C ASP A 340 -18.00 6.40 -2.00
N GLU A 341 -17.91 5.22 -1.38
CA GLU A 341 -18.05 5.04 0.07
C GLU A 341 -16.91 5.73 0.84
N LEU A 342 -15.65 5.51 0.42
CA LEU A 342 -14.48 6.20 0.95
C LEU A 342 -14.63 7.72 0.88
N PHE A 343 -15.07 8.24 -0.27
CA PHE A 343 -15.29 9.68 -0.47
C PHE A 343 -16.33 10.24 0.50
N LYS A 344 -17.41 9.51 0.80
CA LYS A 344 -18.41 9.92 1.80
C LYS A 344 -17.82 9.98 3.21
N LEU A 345 -16.98 9.01 3.57
CA LEU A 345 -16.35 8.94 4.89
C LEU A 345 -15.31 10.04 5.11
N LEU A 346 -14.59 10.43 4.05
CA LEU A 346 -13.58 11.49 4.11
C LEU A 346 -14.15 12.91 4.02
N LYS A 347 -15.34 13.08 3.43
CA LYS A 347 -15.99 14.38 3.23
C LYS A 347 -16.03 15.29 4.47
N PRO A 348 -16.24 14.80 5.71
CA PRO A 348 -16.30 15.65 6.90
C PRO A 348 -14.98 16.29 7.33
N PHE A 349 -13.84 15.87 6.77
CA PHE A 349 -12.51 16.36 7.16
C PHE A 349 -11.98 17.35 6.13
N ASP A 350 -11.61 18.55 6.56
CA ASP A 350 -11.07 19.58 5.66
C ASP A 350 -9.63 19.31 5.23
N ASN A 351 -8.84 18.67 6.10
CA ASN A 351 -7.45 18.30 5.84
C ASN A 351 -7.36 16.78 5.69
N ARG A 352 -7.02 16.35 4.48
CA ARG A 352 -6.97 14.95 4.12
C ARG A 352 -5.95 14.72 3.01
N LEU A 353 -5.33 13.56 3.04
CA LEU A 353 -4.36 13.11 2.06
C LEU A 353 -4.56 11.61 1.84
N ILE A 354 -4.53 11.18 0.58
CA ILE A 354 -4.38 9.78 0.23
C ILE A 354 -2.96 9.58 -0.29
N LEU A 355 -2.31 8.51 0.14
CA LEU A 355 -1.02 8.04 -0.35
C LEU A 355 -1.21 6.71 -1.07
N SER A 356 -0.72 6.62 -2.31
CA SER A 356 -0.71 5.40 -3.12
C SER A 356 0.62 5.24 -3.86
N ALA A 357 0.87 4.09 -4.48
CA ALA A 357 2.08 3.85 -5.28
C ALA A 357 1.73 3.00 -6.52
N HIS A 358 2.29 1.80 -6.72
CA HIS A 358 1.84 0.83 -7.74
C HIS A 358 2.14 1.18 -9.22
N THR A 359 2.10 2.46 -9.62
CA THR A 359 2.13 2.82 -11.04
C THR A 359 3.53 2.90 -11.62
N HIS A 360 4.58 2.88 -10.77
CA HIS A 360 5.96 3.20 -11.16
C HIS A 360 6.07 4.53 -11.91
N LYS A 361 5.30 5.51 -11.43
CA LYS A 361 5.30 6.93 -11.83
C LYS A 361 5.01 7.76 -10.59
N GLN A 362 5.30 9.05 -10.67
CA GLN A 362 4.98 10.03 -9.65
C GLN A 362 3.87 10.93 -10.17
N GLN A 363 2.72 10.99 -9.49
CA GLN A 363 1.55 11.74 -9.97
C GLN A 363 0.76 12.40 -8.83
N GLN A 364 0.19 13.58 -9.11
CA GLN A 364 -0.70 14.30 -8.18
C GLN A 364 -2.16 14.21 -8.67
N PHE A 365 -2.97 13.39 -8.02
CA PHE A 365 -4.39 13.23 -8.37
C PHE A 365 -5.27 14.14 -7.52
N TYR A 366 -6.16 14.89 -8.17
CA TYR A 366 -7.06 15.82 -7.50
C TYR A 366 -8.51 15.55 -7.85
N TYR A 367 -9.22 14.88 -6.95
CA TYR A 367 -10.61 14.51 -7.15
C TYR A 367 -11.56 15.67 -6.89
N GLY A 368 -12.42 15.93 -7.87
CA GLY A 368 -13.46 16.96 -7.82
C GLY A 368 -14.85 16.39 -8.09
N LYS A 369 -15.81 17.28 -8.37
CA LYS A 369 -17.20 16.90 -8.67
C LYS A 369 -17.33 15.91 -9.83
N ALA A 370 -16.42 15.97 -10.80
CA ALA A 370 -16.37 15.06 -11.94
C ALA A 370 -16.04 13.60 -11.55
N ASP A 371 -15.44 13.39 -10.38
CA ASP A 371 -15.08 12.08 -9.83
C ASP A 371 -16.03 11.63 -8.72
N ASN A 372 -17.23 12.22 -8.62
CA ASN A 372 -18.19 12.05 -7.50
C ASN A 372 -17.72 12.59 -6.15
N TRP A 373 -16.59 13.31 -6.09
CA TRP A 373 -16.14 13.96 -4.87
C TRP A 373 -16.94 15.26 -4.59
N ASN A 374 -17.58 15.32 -3.42
CA ASN A 374 -18.49 16.42 -3.03
C ASN A 374 -18.02 17.17 -1.77
N GLY A 375 -16.70 17.29 -1.58
CA GLY A 375 -16.11 18.07 -0.49
C GLY A 375 -16.03 19.57 -0.76
N THR A 376 -15.66 20.33 0.27
CA THR A 376 -15.45 21.79 0.24
C THR A 376 -14.22 22.19 -0.57
N LYS A 377 -13.17 21.37 -0.52
CA LYS A 377 -11.94 21.44 -1.31
C LYS A 377 -11.81 20.17 -2.15
N GLU A 378 -10.91 20.13 -3.12
CA GLU A 378 -10.57 18.89 -3.83
C GLU A 378 -9.93 17.87 -2.86
N LEU A 379 -10.12 16.58 -3.13
CA LEU A 379 -9.43 15.52 -2.40
C LEU A 379 -8.13 15.20 -3.14
N HIS A 380 -7.02 15.34 -2.44
CA HIS A 380 -5.69 15.05 -2.97
C HIS A 380 -5.28 13.61 -2.67
N GLU A 381 -4.89 12.90 -3.72
CA GLU A 381 -4.16 11.64 -3.65
C GLU A 381 -2.79 11.84 -4.29
N PHE A 382 -1.73 11.56 -3.54
CA PHE A 382 -0.37 11.57 -4.02
C PHE A 382 0.05 10.12 -4.35
N ASN A 383 0.22 9.87 -5.64
CA ASN A 383 0.80 8.63 -6.14
C ASN A 383 2.33 8.75 -6.14
N VAL A 384 2.95 8.11 -5.17
CA VAL A 384 4.36 8.28 -4.82
C VAL A 384 5.24 7.49 -5.79
N GLY A 385 6.29 8.15 -6.27
CA GLY A 385 7.33 7.49 -7.07
C GLY A 385 8.02 6.35 -6.32
N THR A 386 8.64 5.44 -7.08
CA THR A 386 9.12 4.17 -6.53
C THR A 386 10.61 4.18 -6.23
N THR A 387 10.99 3.47 -5.18
CA THR A 387 12.39 3.29 -4.74
C THR A 387 13.15 2.30 -5.63
N CYS A 388 12.45 1.36 -6.27
CA CYS A 388 13.02 0.49 -7.31
C CYS A 388 13.06 1.15 -8.69
N GLY A 389 12.32 2.25 -8.89
CA GLY A 389 12.17 2.89 -10.19
C GLY A 389 11.41 2.02 -11.19
N ASP A 390 11.85 1.97 -12.44
CA ASP A 390 11.30 1.02 -13.44
C ASP A 390 11.86 -0.41 -13.24
N TRP A 391 11.54 -1.05 -12.10
CA TRP A 391 11.96 -2.42 -11.73
C TRP A 391 13.46 -2.69 -11.88
N PHE A 392 14.29 -1.79 -11.32
CA PHE A 392 15.75 -1.89 -11.37
C PHE A 392 16.30 -1.98 -12.81
N SER A 393 15.65 -1.34 -13.78
CA SER A 393 16.08 -1.27 -15.18
C SER A 393 17.06 -0.12 -15.45
N GLY A 394 17.49 0.00 -16.70
CA GLY A 394 18.45 1.00 -17.15
C GLY A 394 19.89 0.52 -17.10
N THR A 395 20.77 1.44 -17.49
CA THR A 395 22.21 1.26 -17.37
C THR A 395 22.60 1.39 -15.90
N TYR A 396 23.81 0.95 -15.57
CA TYR A 396 24.33 1.07 -14.22
C TYR A 396 25.07 2.39 -14.03
N ASP A 397 24.95 2.96 -12.83
CA ASP A 397 25.76 4.08 -12.36
C ASP A 397 27.19 3.63 -12.03
N GLU A 398 28.03 4.57 -11.56
CA GLU A 398 29.41 4.29 -11.18
C GLU A 398 29.57 3.25 -10.05
N ASN A 399 28.51 3.01 -9.26
CA ASN A 399 28.50 2.01 -8.19
C ASN A 399 27.99 0.64 -8.66
N GLY A 400 27.59 0.52 -9.93
CA GLY A 400 27.05 -0.71 -10.49
C GLY A 400 25.56 -0.92 -10.18
N TRP A 401 24.85 0.13 -9.76
CA TRP A 401 23.42 0.07 -9.49
C TRP A 401 22.61 0.67 -10.65
N PRO A 402 21.41 0.14 -10.95
CA PRO A 402 20.61 0.68 -12.04
C PRO A 402 20.14 2.12 -11.77
N TYR A 403 20.18 2.97 -12.81
CA TYR A 403 19.56 4.29 -12.76
C TYR A 403 18.06 4.19 -12.49
N ALA A 404 17.40 3.24 -13.15
CA ALA A 404 15.98 2.91 -12.98
C ALA A 404 15.08 4.15 -12.95
N THR A 405 15.27 5.05 -13.91
CA THR A 405 14.34 6.16 -14.15
C THR A 405 12.95 5.59 -14.45
N MET A 406 11.93 6.15 -13.80
CA MET A 406 10.53 5.75 -14.00
C MET A 406 10.02 6.14 -15.39
N ARG A 407 8.88 5.57 -15.76
CA ARG A 407 8.32 5.70 -17.12
C ARG A 407 7.85 7.11 -17.47
N ASP A 408 7.65 7.95 -16.47
CA ASP A 408 7.34 9.37 -16.55
C ASP A 408 8.59 10.28 -16.60
N GLY A 409 9.79 9.68 -16.65
CA GLY A 409 11.08 10.36 -16.64
C GLY A 409 11.56 10.82 -15.26
N THR A 410 10.83 10.53 -14.19
CA THR A 410 11.24 10.85 -12.82
C THR A 410 12.29 9.83 -12.35
N PRO A 411 13.49 10.24 -11.93
CA PRO A 411 14.47 9.31 -11.35
C PRO A 411 13.94 8.70 -10.06
N ARG A 412 14.31 7.45 -9.75
CA ARG A 412 13.92 6.80 -8.49
C ARG A 412 14.41 7.53 -7.25
N GLY A 413 13.72 7.34 -6.13
CA GLY A 413 13.92 8.11 -4.92
C GLY A 413 12.91 7.77 -3.84
N TYR A 414 12.74 8.69 -2.89
CA TYR A 414 11.82 8.56 -1.75
C TYR A 414 11.30 9.93 -1.32
N VAL A 415 10.21 9.94 -0.56
CA VAL A 415 9.54 11.18 -0.13
C VAL A 415 9.74 11.42 1.36
N PHE A 416 10.01 12.66 1.74
CA PHE A 416 9.77 13.16 3.08
C PHE A 416 8.42 13.86 3.13
N MET A 417 7.48 13.28 3.85
CA MET A 417 6.23 13.95 4.21
C MET A 417 6.48 14.80 5.45
N GLU A 418 6.09 16.06 5.42
CA GLU A 418 6.23 16.97 6.55
C GLU A 418 4.84 17.35 7.07
N ILE A 419 4.63 17.18 8.37
CA ILE A 419 3.38 17.51 9.05
C ILE A 419 3.63 18.70 9.98
N ASP A 420 2.77 19.71 9.88
CA ASP A 420 2.73 20.86 10.78
C ASP A 420 1.30 21.04 11.31
N GLY A 421 1.07 20.54 12.53
CA GLY A 421 -0.26 20.43 13.11
C GLY A 421 -1.15 19.50 12.29
N ASN A 422 -2.08 20.09 11.52
CA ASN A 422 -3.02 19.38 10.64
C ASN A 422 -2.81 19.71 9.15
N GLN A 423 -1.68 20.31 8.80
CA GLN A 423 -1.27 20.59 7.43
C GLN A 423 -0.14 19.65 7.02
N TYR A 424 0.03 19.46 5.71
CA TYR A 424 1.11 18.65 5.17
C TYR A 424 1.79 19.32 3.98
N SER A 425 3.06 18.97 3.77
CA SER A 425 3.79 19.15 2.53
C SER A 425 4.61 17.89 2.23
N ALA A 426 5.15 17.79 1.02
CA ALA A 426 5.99 16.68 0.60
C ALA A 426 7.25 17.20 -0.09
N ASP A 427 8.35 16.47 0.07
CA ASP A 427 9.59 16.71 -0.66
C ASP A 427 10.19 15.41 -1.18
N TYR A 428 10.42 15.34 -2.49
CA TYR A 428 11.02 14.19 -3.13
C TYR A 428 12.54 14.27 -3.15
N GLN A 429 13.18 13.24 -2.62
CA GLN A 429 14.62 13.08 -2.63
C GLN A 429 15.01 12.07 -3.71
N VAL A 430 15.57 12.57 -4.80
CA VAL A 430 16.14 11.73 -5.86
C VAL A 430 17.36 10.98 -5.30
N TYR A 431 17.45 9.69 -5.61
CA TYR A 431 18.59 8.86 -5.26
C TYR A 431 19.91 9.50 -5.75
N ASN A 432 20.90 9.57 -4.84
CA ASN A 432 22.25 10.08 -5.10
C ASN A 432 22.30 11.48 -5.77
N LYS A 433 21.33 12.35 -5.45
CA LYS A 433 21.31 13.76 -5.86
C LYS A 433 21.13 14.66 -4.65
N THR A 434 21.39 15.96 -4.82
CA THR A 434 21.13 16.94 -3.78
C THR A 434 19.62 17.26 -3.70
N PRO A 435 19.11 17.75 -2.55
CA PRO A 435 17.69 18.11 -2.41
C PRO A 435 17.19 19.17 -3.40
N GLU A 436 18.07 19.92 -4.05
CA GLU A 436 17.75 20.94 -5.06
C GLU A 436 17.45 20.34 -6.46
N TYR A 437 17.82 19.08 -6.69
CA TYR A 437 17.55 18.40 -7.96
C TYR A 437 16.08 17.93 -8.03
N GLN A 438 15.20 18.87 -8.35
CA GLN A 438 13.74 18.68 -8.38
C GLN A 438 13.14 18.61 -9.79
N PHE A 439 13.94 18.84 -10.82
CA PHE A 439 13.50 18.76 -12.20
C PHE A 439 14.64 18.44 -13.16
N SER A 440 14.32 17.84 -14.30
CA SER A 440 15.22 17.68 -15.43
C SER A 440 14.87 18.67 -16.55
N VAL A 441 15.86 18.98 -17.40
CA VAL A 441 15.68 19.91 -18.52
C VAL A 441 16.18 19.24 -19.79
N PHE A 442 15.35 19.26 -20.83
CA PHE A 442 15.77 18.99 -22.20
C PHE A 442 15.75 20.29 -23.00
N MET A 443 16.87 20.60 -23.65
CA MET A 443 16.95 21.72 -24.59
C MET A 443 18.10 21.52 -25.58
N PRO A 444 18.01 22.07 -26.81
CA PRO A 444 19.12 22.05 -27.74
C PRO A 444 20.32 22.84 -27.20
N LYS A 445 21.53 22.27 -27.32
CA LYS A 445 22.78 22.96 -27.00
C LYS A 445 23.13 24.05 -28.02
N VAL A 446 22.61 23.93 -29.24
CA VAL A 446 22.80 24.89 -30.33
C VAL A 446 21.46 25.13 -31.02
N ILE A 447 21.14 26.40 -31.29
CA ILE A 447 20.00 26.79 -32.12
C ILE A 447 20.44 27.70 -33.27
N SER A 448 19.71 27.67 -34.38
CA SER A 448 19.94 28.61 -35.49
C SER A 448 19.30 29.97 -35.20
N LYS A 449 19.97 31.05 -35.60
CA LYS A 449 19.45 32.44 -35.52
C LYS A 449 18.10 32.62 -36.22
N PHE A 450 17.78 31.84 -37.24
CA PHE A 450 16.55 32.00 -38.02
C PHE A 450 15.73 30.70 -38.04
N HIS A 451 14.41 30.83 -37.91
CA HIS A 451 13.43 29.74 -38.05
C HIS A 451 13.62 28.55 -37.07
N SER A 452 14.13 28.80 -35.87
CA SER A 452 14.27 27.76 -34.86
C SER A 452 12.92 27.43 -34.23
N LYS A 453 12.49 26.16 -34.35
CA LYS A 453 11.35 25.61 -33.59
C LYS A 453 11.78 24.94 -32.29
N ALA A 454 13.01 25.21 -31.83
CA ALA A 454 13.58 24.64 -30.62
C ALA A 454 12.72 24.90 -29.40
N ARG A 455 12.58 23.88 -28.55
CA ARG A 455 11.88 23.95 -27.27
C ARG A 455 12.87 23.75 -26.14
N CYS A 456 12.62 24.44 -25.03
CA CYS A 456 13.03 24.01 -23.71
C CYS A 456 11.88 23.22 -23.10
N VAL A 457 12.16 22.04 -22.59
CA VAL A 457 11.21 21.13 -21.95
C VAL A 457 11.74 20.81 -20.56
N VAL A 458 10.87 20.89 -19.56
CA VAL A 458 11.15 20.70 -18.14
C VAL A 458 10.27 19.57 -17.64
N ASN A 459 10.87 18.55 -17.03
CA ASN A 459 10.17 17.54 -16.28
C ASN A 459 10.32 17.85 -14.78
N LEU A 460 9.26 18.33 -14.14
CA LEU A 460 9.26 18.72 -12.73
C LEU A 460 8.72 17.57 -11.90
N PHE A 461 9.58 16.88 -11.15
CA PHE A 461 9.24 15.57 -10.57
C PHE A 461 8.04 15.60 -9.62
N MET A 462 7.92 16.64 -8.80
CA MET A 462 6.78 16.88 -7.90
C MET A 462 5.74 17.82 -8.52
N GLY A 463 5.72 17.90 -9.85
CA GLY A 463 4.85 18.78 -10.61
C GLY A 463 3.40 18.28 -10.59
N GLY A 464 2.48 19.23 -10.53
CA GLY A 464 1.05 19.00 -10.61
C GLY A 464 0.35 20.22 -11.18
N LYS A 465 -0.98 20.20 -11.18
CA LYS A 465 -1.80 21.27 -11.77
C LYS A 465 -1.67 22.64 -11.07
N HIS A 466 -1.15 22.69 -9.83
CA HIS A 466 -0.91 23.94 -9.11
C HIS A 466 0.52 24.46 -9.28
N SER A 467 1.38 23.68 -9.91
CA SER A 467 2.78 24.02 -10.14
C SER A 467 2.97 25.11 -11.19
N GLN A 468 4.09 25.82 -11.09
CA GLN A 468 4.46 26.88 -12.01
C GLN A 468 5.90 26.72 -12.46
N VAL A 469 6.12 26.85 -13.77
CA VAL A 469 7.47 26.88 -14.34
C VAL A 469 7.65 28.17 -15.11
N THR A 470 8.75 28.87 -14.82
CA THR A 470 9.14 30.12 -15.46
C THR A 470 10.58 30.05 -15.91
N TYR A 471 10.94 30.82 -16.94
CA TYR A 471 12.30 30.92 -17.45
C TYR A 471 12.66 32.36 -17.81
N LYS A 472 13.95 32.68 -17.80
CA LYS A 472 14.50 33.92 -18.37
C LYS A 472 15.75 33.59 -19.18
N ILE A 473 16.08 34.43 -20.15
CA ILE A 473 17.29 34.31 -20.99
C ILE A 473 18.17 35.55 -20.81
N ASP A 474 19.48 35.36 -20.64
CA ASP A 474 20.48 36.43 -20.43
C ASP A 474 20.10 37.45 -19.35
N ASP A 475 19.57 37.00 -18.22
CA ASP A 475 19.11 37.86 -17.11
C ASP A 475 18.04 38.90 -17.48
N LYS A 476 17.31 38.67 -18.58
CA LYS A 476 16.16 39.48 -19.00
C LYS A 476 14.90 39.11 -18.19
N ASN A 477 13.73 39.41 -18.76
CA ASN A 477 12.43 39.19 -18.14
C ASN A 477 12.11 37.69 -17.94
N TRP A 478 11.36 37.41 -16.87
CA TRP A 478 10.77 36.08 -16.64
C TRP A 478 9.55 35.86 -17.54
N HIS A 479 9.47 34.66 -18.11
CA HIS A 479 8.41 34.18 -18.97
C HIS A 479 7.84 32.87 -18.39
N LYS A 480 6.53 32.63 -18.57
CA LYS A 480 5.90 31.37 -18.16
C LYS A 480 6.12 30.28 -19.20
N MET A 481 6.33 29.05 -18.75
CA MET A 481 6.24 27.84 -19.58
C MET A 481 4.82 27.28 -19.50
N ASN A 482 4.39 26.54 -20.53
CA ASN A 482 3.08 25.90 -20.54
C ASN A 482 3.20 24.44 -20.11
N GLN A 483 2.31 23.97 -19.25
CA GLN A 483 2.17 22.55 -18.95
C GLN A 483 1.67 21.82 -20.20
N VAL A 484 2.21 20.64 -20.49
CA VAL A 484 1.89 19.81 -21.66
C VAL A 484 1.85 18.34 -21.25
N GLU A 485 0.90 17.58 -21.81
CA GLU A 485 0.84 16.13 -21.64
C GLU A 485 1.70 15.47 -22.72
N GLU A 486 2.96 15.17 -22.40
CA GLU A 486 3.94 14.52 -23.30
C GLU A 486 4.79 13.52 -22.50
N THR A 487 5.56 12.69 -23.19
CA THR A 487 6.60 11.85 -22.56
C THR A 487 7.83 12.70 -22.23
N ASP A 488 8.59 12.36 -21.19
CA ASP A 488 9.88 13.00 -20.94
C ASP A 488 10.89 12.71 -22.06
N ILE A 489 11.46 13.77 -22.65
CA ILE A 489 12.35 13.64 -23.81
C ILE A 489 13.70 13.04 -23.39
N ASN A 490 14.21 13.36 -22.19
CA ASN A 490 15.48 12.80 -21.73
C ASN A 490 15.37 11.28 -21.56
N TYR A 491 14.31 10.81 -20.92
CA TYR A 491 14.02 9.39 -20.76
C TYR A 491 13.72 8.72 -22.10
N TYR A 492 12.97 9.36 -22.99
CA TYR A 492 12.74 8.86 -24.35
C TYR A 492 14.07 8.59 -25.08
N LEU A 493 15.01 9.54 -25.06
CA LEU A 493 16.32 9.37 -25.69
C LEU A 493 17.14 8.27 -25.03
N ASP A 494 17.09 8.15 -23.70
CA ASP A 494 17.75 7.07 -22.97
C ASP A 494 17.24 5.70 -23.42
N VAL A 495 15.92 5.48 -23.42
CA VAL A 495 15.30 4.21 -23.85
C VAL A 495 15.66 3.86 -25.28
N TYR A 496 15.54 4.80 -26.22
CA TYR A 496 15.80 4.54 -27.63
C TYR A 496 17.29 4.32 -27.93
N SER A 497 18.19 4.80 -27.08
CA SER A 497 19.61 4.47 -27.20
C SER A 497 19.89 2.97 -27.07
N TRP A 498 19.04 2.22 -26.35
CA TRP A 498 19.11 0.74 -26.30
C TRP A 498 18.68 0.10 -27.61
N ASP A 499 17.67 0.68 -28.27
CA ASP A 499 17.11 0.13 -29.52
C ASP A 499 18.01 0.43 -30.72
N GLU A 500 18.76 1.53 -30.69
CA GLU A 500 19.77 1.87 -31.70
C GLU A 500 21.14 1.23 -31.41
N ALA A 501 21.32 0.62 -30.24
CA ALA A 501 22.61 0.06 -29.85
C ALA A 501 23.00 -1.12 -30.73
N THR A 502 24.18 -1.05 -31.34
CA THR A 502 24.77 -2.18 -32.10
C THR A 502 25.41 -3.23 -31.19
N ILE A 503 25.61 -2.89 -29.91
CA ILE A 503 26.06 -3.78 -28.85
C ILE A 503 25.12 -3.57 -27.66
N HIS A 504 24.52 -4.64 -27.15
CA HIS A 504 23.58 -4.56 -26.04
C HIS A 504 24.24 -3.91 -24.80
N PRO A 505 23.70 -2.80 -24.26
CA PRO A 505 24.25 -2.17 -23.07
C PRO A 505 24.21 -3.11 -21.85
N PHE A 506 25.12 -2.91 -20.90
CA PHE A 506 25.03 -3.60 -19.61
C PHE A 506 23.85 -3.07 -18.82
N GLY A 507 22.97 -3.97 -18.36
CA GLY A 507 21.77 -3.65 -17.61
C GLY A 507 20.53 -4.34 -18.18
N LYS A 508 19.35 -3.80 -17.86
CA LYS A 508 18.06 -4.24 -18.38
C LYS A 508 17.44 -3.06 -19.13
N ARG A 509 17.05 -3.25 -20.39
CA ARG A 509 16.36 -2.17 -21.15
C ARG A 509 15.16 -1.66 -20.34
N PRO A 510 15.03 -0.34 -20.13
CA PRO A 510 13.86 0.20 -19.46
C PRO A 510 12.56 0.00 -20.25
N SER A 511 11.44 0.15 -19.57
CA SER A 511 10.11 0.24 -20.17
C SER A 511 9.99 1.48 -21.05
N ASN A 512 9.05 1.44 -22.00
CA ASN A 512 8.82 2.60 -22.87
C ASN A 512 8.30 3.81 -22.07
N PRO A 513 8.64 5.04 -22.49
CA PRO A 513 8.13 6.27 -21.88
C PRO A 513 6.62 6.33 -21.91
N GLU A 514 6.02 6.84 -20.85
CA GLU A 514 4.59 7.14 -20.77
C GLU A 514 4.35 8.64 -20.73
N VAL A 515 3.18 9.05 -21.24
CA VAL A 515 2.70 10.43 -21.12
C VAL A 515 2.46 10.74 -19.65
N THR A 516 2.94 11.90 -19.23
CA THR A 516 2.78 12.40 -17.86
C THR A 516 2.25 13.83 -17.87
N ASP A 517 1.70 14.28 -16.74
CA ASP A 517 1.14 15.61 -16.53
C ASP A 517 2.15 16.59 -15.93
N HIS A 518 3.36 16.15 -15.59
CA HIS A 518 4.39 17.01 -14.99
C HIS A 518 5.48 17.49 -15.96
N ILE A 519 5.12 17.71 -17.22
CA ILE A 519 5.99 18.33 -18.24
C ILE A 519 5.58 19.78 -18.53
N TRP A 520 6.55 20.68 -18.60
CA TRP A 520 6.40 22.06 -19.05
C TRP A 520 7.26 22.35 -20.27
N ALA A 521 6.75 23.11 -21.22
CA ALA A 521 7.49 23.47 -22.42
C ALA A 521 7.33 24.94 -22.80
N ALA A 522 8.40 25.49 -23.38
CA ALA A 522 8.40 26.80 -24.03
C ALA A 522 9.28 26.77 -25.29
N ARG A 523 8.91 27.57 -26.30
CA ARG A 523 9.79 27.80 -27.46
C ARG A 523 10.89 28.78 -27.07
N LEU A 524 12.11 28.51 -27.54
CA LEU A 524 13.19 29.47 -27.40
C LEU A 524 12.96 30.67 -28.34
N PRO A 525 13.26 31.92 -27.91
CA PRO A 525 13.05 33.10 -28.76
C PRO A 525 13.88 33.05 -30.04
N GLU A 526 13.28 33.50 -31.15
CA GLU A 526 13.93 33.52 -32.47
C GLU A 526 14.84 34.75 -32.67
N ASN A 527 14.74 35.76 -31.82
CA ASN A 527 15.44 37.05 -31.98
C ASN A 527 16.72 37.18 -31.14
N LEU A 528 17.32 36.06 -30.73
CA LEU A 528 18.57 36.06 -29.98
C LEU A 528 19.76 36.43 -30.89
N SER A 529 20.74 37.13 -30.33
CA SER A 529 22.01 37.43 -31.00
C SER A 529 22.80 36.15 -31.28
N ILE A 530 23.76 36.19 -32.20
CA ILE A 530 24.72 35.08 -32.35
C ILE A 530 25.66 35.11 -31.14
N GLY A 531 25.94 33.95 -30.56
CA GLY A 531 26.84 33.80 -29.42
C GLY A 531 26.31 32.85 -28.35
N GLU A 532 26.96 32.86 -27.20
CA GLU A 532 26.54 32.09 -26.03
C GLU A 532 25.44 32.83 -25.27
N HIS A 533 24.46 32.04 -24.82
CA HIS A 533 23.31 32.49 -24.08
C HIS A 533 23.08 31.59 -22.86
N THR A 534 22.45 32.14 -21.83
CA THR A 534 22.02 31.37 -20.66
C THR A 534 20.50 31.37 -20.57
N ILE A 535 19.95 30.26 -20.12
CA ILE A 535 18.54 30.14 -19.71
C ILE A 535 18.52 29.73 -18.24
N THR A 536 17.87 30.55 -17.41
CA THR A 536 17.59 30.22 -16.01
C THR A 536 16.13 29.84 -15.88
N ILE A 537 15.88 28.66 -15.33
CA ILE A 537 14.55 28.10 -15.10
C ILE A 537 14.27 28.13 -13.61
N LYS A 538 13.09 28.59 -13.22
CA LYS A 538 12.58 28.58 -11.86
C LYS A 538 11.26 27.81 -11.83
N THR A 539 11.19 26.83 -10.95
CA THR A 539 9.99 26.03 -10.68
C THR A 539 9.42 26.36 -9.31
N ILE A 540 8.12 26.18 -9.18
CA ILE A 540 7.38 26.09 -7.92
C ILE A 540 6.53 24.82 -8.06
N ASP A 541 6.80 23.80 -7.26
CA ASP A 541 6.05 22.55 -7.30
C ASP A 541 4.67 22.67 -6.63
N ASP A 542 3.93 21.57 -6.59
CA ASP A 542 2.56 21.51 -6.08
C ASP A 542 2.45 21.81 -4.57
N PHE A 543 3.57 21.70 -3.85
CA PHE A 543 3.71 21.97 -2.43
C PHE A 543 4.38 23.33 -2.14
N GLY A 544 4.69 24.10 -3.18
CA GLY A 544 5.30 25.43 -3.08
C GLY A 544 6.82 25.44 -3.00
N LYS A 545 7.51 24.28 -3.10
CA LYS A 545 8.97 24.23 -3.10
C LYS A 545 9.49 24.88 -4.37
N THR A 546 10.41 25.82 -4.20
CA THR A 546 11.06 26.53 -5.30
C THR A 546 12.38 25.88 -5.65
N SER A 547 12.67 25.68 -6.93
CA SER A 547 13.98 25.23 -7.41
C SER A 547 14.43 26.03 -8.62
N VAL A 548 15.74 26.18 -8.81
CA VAL A 548 16.33 26.98 -9.89
C VAL A 548 17.50 26.23 -10.53
N GLN A 549 17.54 26.20 -11.86
CA GLN A 549 18.69 25.69 -12.64
C GLN A 549 19.02 26.66 -13.76
N THR A 550 20.30 26.77 -14.10
CA THR A 550 20.78 27.58 -15.23
C THR A 550 21.55 26.69 -16.19
N HIS A 551 21.23 26.82 -17.48
CA HIS A 551 21.84 26.07 -18.58
C HIS A 551 22.36 27.03 -19.65
N SER A 552 23.41 26.64 -20.36
CA SER A 552 24.00 27.43 -21.45
C SER A 552 23.65 26.81 -22.81
N PHE A 553 23.48 27.66 -23.83
CA PHE A 553 23.29 27.25 -25.22
C PHE A 553 23.86 28.29 -26.18
N SER A 554 24.18 27.84 -27.39
CA SER A 554 24.78 28.70 -28.42
C SER A 554 23.77 29.02 -29.53
N VAL A 555 23.71 30.27 -29.96
CA VAL A 555 22.96 30.71 -31.14
C VAL A 555 23.95 30.90 -32.28
N GLN A 556 23.76 30.14 -33.36
CA GLN A 556 24.67 30.13 -34.50
C GLN A 556 23.99 30.60 -35.79
N PRO A 557 24.75 31.14 -36.76
CA PRO A 557 24.25 31.35 -38.11
C PRO A 557 23.63 30.07 -38.68
N LYS A 558 22.66 30.21 -39.58
CA LYS A 558 22.16 29.05 -40.33
C LYS A 558 23.29 28.56 -41.24
N ASN A 559 23.76 27.33 -41.02
CA ASN A 559 24.64 26.65 -41.98
C ASN A 559 23.79 26.35 -43.22
N LEU A 560 23.79 27.26 -44.18
CA LEU A 560 23.40 26.94 -45.54
C LEU A 560 24.56 26.12 -46.12
N LYS A 561 24.33 24.84 -46.38
CA LYS A 561 25.14 24.17 -47.41
C LYS A 561 24.76 24.86 -48.72
N ASP A 562 25.71 25.53 -49.33
CA ASP A 562 25.61 26.06 -50.69
C ASP A 562 25.17 24.96 -51.68
#